data_AF-A0A2H9N9H8-F1
#
_entry.id   AF-A0A2H9N9H8-F1
#
_cell.length_a   1.000
_cell.length_b   1.000
_cell.length_c   1.000
_cell.angle_alpha   90.00
_cell.angle_beta   90.00
_cell.angle_gamma   90.00
#
_symmetry.space_group_name_H-M   'P 1'
#
loop_
_entity.id
_entity.type
_entity.pdbx_description
1 polymer ?
#
loop_
_entity_poly.entity_id
_entity_poly.type
_entity_poly.pdbx_seq_one_letter_code
_entity_poly.pdbx_strand_id
1 'polypeptide(L)'
;MFLVKMFKEAYHPNAYLSNIKNNRLGLQARTRILNVLERISVDAKTIAKETGMHYGVVTHHLRLLKAEAIVERKLDKPHIWVLTGRGQKRLMNLG
;
A
#
# COMPACT_ATOMS: atom_id res chain seq x y z
N MET A 1 -30.93 -3.60 -19.36
CA MET A 1 -30.25 -2.61 -18.51
C MET A 1 -29.30 -3.35 -17.58
N PHE A 2 -27.98 -3.35 -17.86
CA PHE A 2 -26.90 -3.44 -16.87
C PHE A 2 -25.61 -3.00 -17.60
N LEU A 3 -25.30 -1.72 -17.49
CA LEU A 3 -23.99 -1.18 -17.87
C LEU A 3 -23.01 -1.63 -16.79
N VAL A 4 -22.34 -2.78 -16.98
CA VAL A 4 -21.16 -3.11 -16.18
C VAL A 4 -20.06 -2.18 -16.66
N LYS A 5 -20.00 -0.99 -16.08
CA LYS A 5 -18.85 -0.11 -16.18
C LYS A 5 -17.72 -0.89 -15.51
N MET A 6 -16.87 -1.54 -16.30
CA MET A 6 -15.61 -2.11 -15.83
C MET A 6 -14.76 -0.96 -15.30
N PHE A 7 -14.99 -0.59 -14.04
CA PHE A 7 -14.06 0.26 -13.31
C PHE A 7 -12.78 -0.56 -13.20
N LYS A 8 -11.74 -0.16 -13.96
CA LYS A 8 -10.38 -0.65 -13.70
C LYS A 8 -10.14 -0.52 -12.19
N GLU A 9 -9.69 -1.59 -11.54
CA GLU A 9 -9.34 -1.54 -10.13
C GLU A 9 -8.43 -0.33 -9.90
N ALA A 10 -8.92 0.65 -9.15
CA ALA A 10 -8.17 1.85 -8.86
C ALA A 10 -7.13 1.50 -7.79
N TYR A 11 -5.90 1.22 -8.22
CA TYR A 11 -4.79 1.02 -7.31
C TYR A 11 -4.38 2.33 -6.66
N HIS A 12 -3.87 2.23 -5.43
CA HIS A 12 -3.24 3.36 -4.77
C HIS A 12 -2.03 3.82 -5.61
N PRO A 13 -1.80 5.11 -5.86
CA PRO A 13 -0.66 5.59 -6.65
C PRO A 13 0.69 5.07 -6.12
N ASN A 14 0.91 5.17 -4.81
CA ASN A 14 2.08 4.60 -4.13
C ASN A 14 2.18 3.06 -4.15
N ALA A 15 1.23 2.33 -4.73
CA ALA A 15 1.38 0.89 -4.97
C ALA A 15 2.30 0.60 -6.17
N TYR A 16 2.52 1.56 -7.06
CA TYR A 16 3.46 1.41 -8.17
C TYR A 16 4.89 1.69 -7.69
N LEU A 17 5.77 0.72 -7.85
CA LEU A 17 7.17 0.83 -7.47
C LEU A 17 8.03 0.91 -8.72
N SER A 18 9.09 1.72 -8.68
CA SER A 18 9.93 2.01 -9.85
C SER A 18 10.89 0.85 -10.17
N ASN A 19 11.34 0.13 -9.15
CA ASN A 19 12.40 -0.87 -9.29
C ASN A 19 11.92 -2.31 -9.51
N ILE A 20 10.61 -2.57 -9.62
CA ILE A 20 10.06 -3.91 -9.80
C ILE A 20 8.93 -3.96 -10.83
N LYS A 21 8.68 -5.15 -11.38
CA LYS A 21 7.50 -5.39 -12.22
C LYS A 21 6.22 -5.22 -11.41
N ASN A 22 5.37 -4.29 -11.82
CA ASN A 22 4.08 -3.99 -11.19
C ASN A 22 2.97 -4.96 -11.67
N ASN A 23 2.99 -6.19 -11.15
CA ASN A 23 1.93 -7.17 -11.42
C ASN A 23 0.65 -6.92 -10.59
N ARG A 24 -0.47 -7.49 -11.04
CA ARG A 24 -1.81 -7.26 -10.44
C ARG A 24 -1.86 -7.60 -8.95
N LEU A 25 -1.36 -8.77 -8.56
CA LEU A 25 -1.41 -9.24 -7.16
C LEU A 25 -0.59 -8.34 -6.24
N GLY A 26 0.59 -7.92 -6.68
CA GLY A 26 1.45 -7.00 -5.93
C GLY A 26 0.82 -5.61 -5.80
N LEU A 27 0.18 -5.10 -6.85
CA LEU A 27 -0.55 -3.84 -6.82
C LEU A 27 -1.74 -3.89 -5.85
N GLN A 28 -2.51 -4.97 -5.88
CA GLN A 28 -3.61 -5.19 -4.94
C GLN A 28 -3.12 -5.25 -3.49
N ALA A 29 -2.08 -6.03 -3.20
CA ALA A 29 -1.54 -6.17 -1.85
C ALA A 29 -1.00 -4.83 -1.31
N ARG A 30 -0.20 -4.11 -2.10
CA ARG A 30 0.31 -2.79 -1.70
C ARG A 30 -0.79 -1.75 -1.54
N THR A 31 -1.80 -1.75 -2.42
CA THR A 31 -2.97 -0.87 -2.29
C THR A 31 -3.68 -1.11 -0.96
N ARG A 32 -3.95 -2.37 -0.59
CA ARG A 32 -4.62 -2.70 0.68
C ARG A 32 -3.79 -2.28 1.90
N ILE A 33 -2.47 -2.47 1.85
CA ILE A 33 -1.56 -2.04 2.93
C ILE A 33 -1.58 -0.51 3.07
N LEU A 34 -1.45 0.21 1.96
CA LEU A 34 -1.43 1.67 1.97
C LEU A 34 -2.75 2.26 2.46
N ASN A 35 -3.89 1.70 2.06
CA ASN A 35 -5.20 2.13 2.55
C ASN A 35 -5.35 1.93 4.09
N VAL A 36 -4.68 0.94 4.68
CA VAL A 36 -4.62 0.82 6.15
C VAL A 36 -3.76 1.95 6.73
N LEU A 37 -2.58 2.17 6.16
CA LEU A 37 -1.62 3.16 6.67
C LEU A 37 -2.04 4.62 6.45
N GLU A 38 -2.90 4.90 5.48
CA GLU A 38 -3.56 6.21 5.32
C GLU A 38 -4.50 6.52 6.50
N ARG A 39 -5.06 5.49 7.13
CA ARG A 39 -6.01 5.63 8.26
C ARG A 39 -5.29 5.61 9.60
N ILE A 40 -4.29 4.73 9.76
CA ILE A 40 -3.64 4.51 11.04
C ILE A 40 -2.20 4.00 10.89
N SER A 41 -1.30 4.52 11.73
CA SER A 41 0.05 3.99 11.89
C SER A 41 0.05 2.77 12.81
N VAL A 42 0.38 1.59 12.30
CA VAL A 42 0.25 0.30 13.02
C VAL A 42 1.35 -0.69 12.66
N ASP A 43 1.49 -1.74 13.47
CA ASP A 43 2.40 -2.84 13.20
C ASP A 43 1.93 -3.78 12.06
N ALA A 44 2.84 -4.60 11.53
CA ALA A 44 2.55 -5.49 10.41
C ALA A 44 1.55 -6.63 10.72
N LYS A 45 1.42 -7.05 11.98
CA LYS A 45 0.44 -8.08 12.39
C LYS A 45 -0.97 -7.50 12.35
N THR A 46 -1.13 -6.26 12.81
CA THR A 46 -2.38 -5.52 12.72
C THR A 46 -2.77 -5.28 11.25
N ILE A 47 -1.82 -4.89 10.38
CA ILE A 47 -2.07 -4.76 8.93
C ILE A 47 -2.51 -6.09 8.32
N ALA A 48 -1.86 -7.20 8.68
CA ALA A 48 -2.24 -8.54 8.20
C ALA A 48 -3.68 -8.90 8.57
N LYS A 49 -4.10 -8.59 9.81
CA LYS A 49 -5.49 -8.78 10.26
C LYS A 49 -6.46 -7.91 9.48
N GLU A 50 -6.21 -6.61 9.39
CA GLU A 50 -7.09 -5.64 8.69
C GLU A 50 -7.24 -5.95 7.20
N THR A 51 -6.17 -6.44 6.58
CA THR A 51 -6.18 -6.79 5.15
C THR A 51 -6.56 -8.25 4.90
N GLY A 52 -6.74 -9.08 5.92
CA GLY A 52 -6.93 -10.53 5.75
C GLY A 52 -5.82 -11.21 4.93
N MET A 53 -4.61 -10.63 4.90
CA MET A 53 -3.46 -11.15 4.16
C MET A 53 -2.50 -11.88 5.09
N HIS A 54 -1.76 -12.84 4.54
CA HIS A 54 -0.72 -13.52 5.30
C HIS A 54 0.37 -12.54 5.76
N TYR A 55 0.84 -12.69 7.00
CA TYR A 55 1.87 -11.81 7.59
C TYR A 55 3.15 -11.71 6.72
N GLY A 56 3.57 -12.83 6.11
CA GLY A 56 4.70 -12.86 5.19
C GLY A 56 4.49 -11.98 3.95
N VAL A 57 3.28 -11.95 3.40
CA VAL A 57 2.92 -11.10 2.24
C VAL A 57 2.96 -9.63 2.64
N VAL A 58 2.39 -9.29 3.80
CA VAL A 58 2.41 -7.91 4.33
C VAL A 58 3.83 -7.42 4.56
N THR A 59 4.65 -8.20 5.26
CA THR A 59 6.03 -7.81 5.57
C THR A 59 6.90 -7.72 4.32
N HIS A 60 6.72 -8.60 3.33
CA HIS A 60 7.37 -8.51 2.04
C HIS A 60 7.05 -7.18 1.35
N HIS A 61 5.77 -6.83 1.23
CA HIS A 61 5.37 -5.59 0.56
C HIS A 61 5.72 -4.32 1.32
N LEU A 62 5.70 -4.33 2.66
CA LEU A 62 6.16 -3.20 3.46
C LEU A 62 7.67 -2.94 3.27
N ARG A 63 8.49 -3.99 3.11
CA ARG A 63 9.92 -3.83 2.78
C ARG A 63 10.12 -3.20 1.41
N LEU A 64 9.34 -3.60 0.41
CA LEU A 64 9.38 -3.00 -0.93
C LEU A 64 8.96 -1.53 -0.90
N LEU A 65 7.87 -1.20 -0.20
CA LEU A 65 7.42 0.18 -0.02
C LEU A 65 8.45 1.03 0.74
N LYS A 66 9.16 0.44 1.72
CA LYS A 66 10.24 1.10 2.44
C LYS A 66 11.44 1.40 1.54
N ALA A 67 11.79 0.47 0.66
CA ALA A 67 12.89 0.66 -0.29
C ALA A 67 12.65 1.85 -1.23
N GLU A 68 11.38 2.15 -1.54
CA GLU A 68 10.96 3.33 -2.31
C GLU A 68 10.70 4.57 -1.42
N ALA A 69 11.03 4.49 -0.12
CA ALA A 69 10.82 5.55 0.88
C ALA A 69 9.36 6.00 1.06
N ILE A 70 8.39 5.20 0.66
CA ILE A 70 6.94 5.49 0.77
C ILE A 70 6.45 5.28 2.22
N VAL A 71 7.02 4.28 2.89
CA VAL A 71 6.76 3.97 4.30
C VAL A 71 8.06 3.89 5.08
N GLU A 72 7.98 4.08 6.39
CA GLU A 72 9.10 3.87 7.30
C GLU A 72 8.67 3.04 8.52
N ARG A 73 9.66 2.42 9.19
CA ARG A 73 9.45 1.78 10.49
C ARG A 73 9.86 2.77 11.57
N LYS A 74 8.94 3.09 12.48
CA LYS A 74 9.22 3.80 13.72
C LYS A 74 9.17 2.83 14.90
N LEU A 75 9.91 3.16 15.94
CA LEU A 75 10.05 2.40 17.19
C LEU A 75 10.77 1.05 17.06
N ASP A 76 11.49 0.70 18.12
CA ASP A 76 12.24 -0.54 18.18
C ASP A 76 11.31 -1.74 18.33
N LYS A 77 10.25 -1.69 19.16
CA LYS A 77 9.17 -2.71 19.24
C LYS A 77 7.85 -2.15 19.84
N PRO A 78 6.66 -2.58 19.35
CA PRO A 78 6.45 -3.21 18.05
C PRO A 78 6.82 -2.24 16.93
N HIS A 79 7.39 -2.73 15.84
CA HIS A 79 7.74 -1.87 14.70
C HIS A 79 6.47 -1.30 14.07
N ILE A 80 6.21 -0.02 14.32
CA ILE A 80 5.07 0.71 13.77
C ILE A 80 5.44 1.19 12.37
N TRP A 81 4.56 0.92 11.41
CA TRP A 81 4.71 1.39 10.04
C TRP A 81 3.94 2.68 9.84
N VAL A 82 4.56 3.64 9.14
CA VAL A 82 4.02 4.99 8.94
C VAL A 82 4.25 5.41 7.49
N LEU A 83 3.31 6.14 6.89
CA LEU A 83 3.51 6.82 5.62
C LEU A 83 4.51 7.97 5.79
N THR A 84 5.49 8.09 4.90
CA THR A 84 6.47 9.19 4.95
C THR A 84 5.95 10.48 4.31
N GLY A 85 4.83 10.41 3.58
CA GLY A 85 4.35 11.47 2.69
C GLY A 85 5.12 11.58 1.37
N ARG A 86 6.15 10.75 1.15
CA ARG A 86 6.85 10.62 -0.13
C ARG A 86 6.12 9.62 -1.04
N GLY A 87 6.28 9.77 -2.34
CA GLY A 87 5.69 8.89 -3.34
C GLY A 87 5.01 9.66 -4.48
N GLN A 88 4.10 8.98 -5.17
CA GLN A 88 3.33 9.50 -6.28
C GLN A 88 2.10 10.25 -5.78
N LYS A 89 1.92 11.51 -6.22
CA LYS A 89 0.68 12.26 -6.01
C LYS A 89 -0.32 11.91 -7.12
N ARG A 90 -1.62 11.84 -6.78
CA ARG A 90 -2.67 11.83 -7.80
C ARG A 90 -2.64 13.20 -8.48
N LEU A 91 -2.48 13.22 -9.80
CA LEU A 91 -2.80 14.41 -10.57
C LEU A 91 -4.32 14.57 -10.51
N MET A 92 -4.79 15.49 -9.67
CA MET A 92 -6.19 15.90 -9.70
C MET A 92 -6.32 16.86 -10.88
N ASN A 93 -6.92 16.39 -11.97
CA ASN A 93 -7.38 17.31 -13.00
C ASN A 93 -8.55 18.09 -12.41
N LEU A 94 -8.27 19.27 -11.87
CA LEU A 94 -9.26 20.31 -11.64
C LEU A 94 -9.61 20.87 -13.03
N GLY A 95 -10.61 20.25 -13.66
CA GLY A 95 -11.30 20.79 -14.83
C GLY A 95 -12.40 21.75 -14.40
#